data_AF-A0A1A1YG33-F1
#
_entry.id   AF-A0A1A1YG33-F1
#
_cell.length_a   1.000
_cell.length_b   1.000
_cell.length_c   1.000
_cell.angle_alpha   90.00
_cell.angle_beta   90.00
_cell.angle_gamma   90.00
#
_symmetry.space_group_name_H-M   'P 1'
#
loop_
_entity.id
_entity.type
_entity.pdbx_description
1 polymer ?
#
loop_
_entity_poly.entity_id
_entity_poly.type
_entity_poly.pdbx_seq_one_letter_code
_entity_poly.pdbx_strand_id
1 'polypeptide(L)'
;MASQIRPLEDVGGFGIAYWLPPGGRDNGVWADIWVAIADLDAEDAGTFLDLLAGADVGGYVAVPGGRRARARGPVCSRVWVDAMQYGLAEDVLIRFMRAR
;
A
#
# COMPACT_ATOMS: atom_id res chain seq x y z
N MET A 1 -32.69 18.62 15.49
CA MET A 1 -31.74 17.58 15.06
C MET A 1 -30.35 17.96 15.55
N ALA A 2 -29.82 17.28 16.56
CA ALA A 2 -28.48 17.54 17.07
C ALA A 2 -27.49 16.63 16.35
N SER A 3 -26.51 17.24 15.67
CA SER A 3 -25.37 16.51 15.07
C SER A 3 -24.56 15.91 16.21
N GLN A 4 -24.47 14.57 16.26
CA GLN A 4 -23.55 13.90 17.18
C GLN A 4 -22.15 14.00 16.58
N ILE A 5 -21.41 15.03 16.95
CA ILE A 5 -19.97 15.10 16.71
C ILE A 5 -19.33 14.13 17.71
N ARG A 6 -18.97 12.94 17.24
CA ARG A 6 -18.15 12.01 18.02
C ARG A 6 -16.71 12.51 18.02
N PRO A 7 -16.02 12.58 19.17
CA PRO A 7 -14.59 12.84 19.20
C PRO A 7 -13.91 11.74 18.37
N LEU A 8 -13.16 12.14 17.34
CA LEU A 8 -12.27 11.23 16.65
C LEU A 8 -11.13 10.96 17.64
N GLU A 9 -11.16 9.79 18.29
CA GLU A 9 -10.03 9.30 19.08
C GLU A 9 -8.76 9.37 18.24
N ASP A 10 -7.62 9.64 18.88
CA ASP A 10 -6.32 9.89 18.27
C ASP A 10 -5.99 8.86 17.16
N VAL A 11 -6.30 9.26 15.92
CA VAL A 11 -6.18 8.42 14.73
C VAL A 11 -4.72 8.06 14.47
N GLY A 12 -3.78 8.86 14.99
CA GLY A 12 -2.35 8.60 14.92
C GLY A 12 -1.90 7.35 15.68
N GLY A 13 -2.73 6.82 16.60
CA GLY A 13 -2.47 5.55 17.30
C GLY A 13 -2.74 4.30 16.46
N PHE A 14 -3.48 4.43 15.35
CA PHE A 14 -3.74 3.33 14.42
C PHE A 14 -2.75 3.46 13.26
N GLY A 15 -1.54 2.93 13.44
CA GLY A 15 -0.39 3.08 12.51
C GLY A 15 -0.60 2.58 11.07
N ILE A 16 -1.81 2.14 10.71
CA ILE A 16 -2.23 1.77 9.36
C ILE A 16 -3.69 2.20 9.19
N ALA A 17 -4.02 2.93 8.12
CA ALA A 17 -5.37 3.37 7.84
C ALA A 17 -6.34 2.17 7.83
N TYR A 18 -7.45 2.24 8.56
CA TYR A 18 -8.40 1.13 8.79
C TYR A 18 -8.92 0.45 7.50
N TRP A 19 -8.82 1.10 6.34
CA TRP A 19 -9.25 0.58 5.04
C TRP A 19 -8.18 -0.23 4.28
N LEU A 20 -6.94 -0.30 4.76
CA LEU A 20 -5.92 -1.15 4.14
C LEU A 20 -6.22 -2.63 4.41
N PRO A 21 -6.08 -3.52 3.41
CA PRO A 21 -6.35 -4.93 3.62
C PRO A 21 -5.42 -5.52 4.68
N PRO A 22 -5.93 -6.30 5.64
CA PRO A 22 -5.12 -6.85 6.72
C PRO A 22 -4.15 -7.94 6.22
N GLY A 23 -3.04 -8.11 6.94
CA GLY A 23 -2.02 -9.13 6.64
C GLY A 23 -1.13 -8.81 5.45
N GLY A 24 -1.05 -7.54 5.07
CA GLY A 24 -0.04 -7.04 4.15
C GLY A 24 1.29 -6.76 4.85
N ARG A 25 2.22 -6.22 4.07
CA ARG A 25 3.57 -5.86 4.48
C ARG A 25 3.81 -4.40 4.08
N ASP A 26 4.18 -3.56 5.04
CA ASP A 26 4.71 -2.23 4.78
C ASP A 26 6.22 -2.28 4.48
N ASN A 27 6.75 -1.18 3.96
CA ASN A 27 8.16 -1.04 3.63
C ASN A 27 8.98 -0.28 4.69
N GLY A 28 8.40 -0.04 5.87
CA GLY A 28 9.03 0.71 6.96
C GLY A 28 9.03 2.23 6.80
N VAL A 29 8.52 2.78 5.70
CA VAL A 29 8.40 4.23 5.48
C VAL A 29 6.97 4.66 5.81
N TRP A 30 6.85 5.72 6.62
CA TRP A 30 5.56 6.25 7.05
C TRP A 30 4.78 6.87 5.88
N ALA A 31 3.46 6.71 5.89
CA ALA A 31 2.55 7.40 4.98
C ALA A 31 1.27 7.78 5.70
N ASP A 32 0.80 9.01 5.46
CA ASP A 32 -0.43 9.53 6.06
C ASP A 32 -1.68 9.09 5.29
N ILE A 33 -1.57 8.99 3.95
CA ILE A 33 -2.71 8.70 3.07
C ILE A 33 -2.30 7.65 2.06
N TRP A 34 -3.08 6.57 1.98
CA TRP A 34 -2.76 5.42 1.13
C TRP A 34 -3.62 5.40 -0.14
N VAL A 35 -2.99 5.28 -1.30
CA VAL A 35 -3.65 5.12 -2.61
C VAL A 35 -3.09 3.91 -3.35
N ALA A 36 -3.96 3.12 -3.98
CA ALA A 36 -3.52 1.98 -4.79
C ALA A 36 -2.86 2.46 -6.08
N ILE A 37 -1.71 1.88 -6.43
CA ILE A 37 -0.95 2.26 -7.64
C ILE A 37 -0.93 1.14 -8.68
N ALA A 38 -0.81 -0.12 -8.27
CA ALA A 38 -0.70 -1.26 -9.18
C ALA A 38 -1.09 -2.59 -8.53
N ASP A 39 -1.48 -3.55 -9.37
CA ASP A 39 -1.55 -4.96 -9.02
C ASP A 39 -0.34 -5.67 -9.65
N LEU A 40 0.49 -6.31 -8.84
CA LEU A 40 1.75 -6.96 -9.23
C LEU A 40 1.77 -8.43 -8.76
N ASP A 41 2.56 -9.28 -9.41
CA ASP A 41 2.83 -10.62 -8.88
C ASP A 41 3.60 -10.53 -7.58
N ALA A 42 3.51 -11.56 -6.73
CA ALA A 42 4.08 -11.52 -5.38
C ALA A 42 5.60 -11.25 -5.35
N GLU A 43 6.36 -11.77 -6.33
CA GLU A 43 7.80 -11.53 -6.45
C GLU A 43 8.13 -10.09 -6.83
N ASP A 44 7.39 -9.55 -7.81
CA ASP A 44 7.55 -8.18 -8.28
C ASP A 44 7.11 -7.17 -7.22
N ALA A 45 6.01 -7.45 -6.53
CA ALA A 45 5.49 -6.59 -5.48
C ALA A 45 6.49 -6.48 -4.32
N GLY A 46 7.23 -7.57 -4.03
CA GLY A 46 8.31 -7.55 -3.05
C GLY A 46 9.45 -6.61 -3.46
N THR A 47 9.95 -6.79 -4.69
CA THR A 47 11.05 -6.00 -5.25
C THR A 47 10.68 -4.52 -5.39
N PHE A 48 9.46 -4.24 -5.87
CA PHE A 48 8.96 -2.87 -6.01
C PHE A 48 8.83 -2.18 -4.65
N LEU A 49 8.42 -2.91 -3.60
CA LEU A 49 8.34 -2.38 -2.25
C LEU A 49 9.72 -1.93 -1.71
N ASP A 50 10.77 -2.71 -2.00
CA ASP A 50 12.14 -2.38 -1.61
C ASP A 50 12.66 -1.16 -2.38
N LEU A 51 12.28 -1.00 -3.66
CA LEU A 51 12.60 0.21 -4.45
C LEU A 51 11.91 1.46 -3.91
N LEU A 52 10.66 1.35 -3.46
CA LEU A 52 9.94 2.45 -2.81
C LEU A 52 10.63 2.85 -1.50
N ALA A 53 11.08 1.88 -0.69
CA ALA A 53 11.83 2.17 0.53
C ALA A 53 13.14 2.90 0.23
N GLY A 54 13.87 2.49 -0.83
CA GLY A 54 15.08 3.18 -1.28
C GLY A 54 14.84 4.60 -1.80
N ALA A 55 13.60 4.93 -2.18
CA ALA A 55 13.18 6.26 -2.60
C ALA A 55 12.52 7.09 -1.48
N ASP A 56 12.50 6.58 -0.25
CA ASP A 56 11.80 7.18 0.91
C ASP A 56 10.30 7.39 0.69
N VAL A 57 9.68 6.51 -0.11
CA VAL A 57 8.25 6.54 -0.40
C VAL A 57 7.53 5.48 0.43
N GLY A 58 6.54 5.88 1.21
CA GLY A 58 5.69 4.97 1.98
C GLY A 58 4.97 3.98 1.07
N GLY A 59 5.14 2.69 1.35
CA GLY A 59 4.65 1.59 0.52
C GLY A 59 4.03 0.47 1.35
N TYR A 60 2.93 -0.09 0.86
CA TYR A 60 2.23 -1.22 1.48
C TYR A 60 1.78 -2.21 0.41
N VAL A 61 1.97 -3.50 0.65
CA VAL A 61 1.52 -4.57 -0.24
C VAL A 61 0.63 -5.54 0.50
N ALA A 62 -0.49 -5.92 -0.11
CA ALA A 62 -1.41 -6.91 0.42
C ALA A 62 -2.19 -7.62 -0.69
N VAL A 63 -2.67 -8.82 -0.41
CA VAL A 63 -3.52 -9.57 -1.34
C VAL A 63 -4.98 -9.18 -1.09
N PRO A 64 -5.70 -8.60 -2.07
CA PRO A 64 -7.13 -8.31 -1.93
C PRO A 64 -7.92 -9.61 -1.65
N GLY A 65 -8.74 -9.62 -0.59
CA GLY A 65 -9.45 -10.82 -0.14
C GLY A 65 -8.64 -11.76 0.77
N GLY A 66 -7.40 -11.37 1.10
CA GLY A 66 -6.55 -12.04 2.07
C GLY A 66 -6.15 -13.46 1.67
N ARG A 67 -5.86 -14.28 2.67
CA ARG A 67 -5.29 -15.63 2.48
C ARG A 67 -6.21 -16.58 1.69
N ARG A 68 -7.52 -16.31 1.62
CA ARG A 68 -8.50 -17.10 0.85
C ARG A 68 -8.46 -16.83 -0.65
N ALA A 69 -7.99 -15.65 -1.08
CA ALA A 69 -7.80 -15.35 -2.51
C ALA A 69 -6.68 -16.20 -3.15
N ARG A 70 -5.70 -16.66 -2.35
CA ARG A 70 -4.63 -17.57 -2.80
C ARG A 70 -5.12 -18.91 -3.35
N ALA A 71 -6.37 -19.29 -3.09
CA ALA A 71 -6.94 -20.56 -3.52
C ALA A 71 -7.61 -20.51 -4.91
N ARG A 72 -7.72 -19.34 -5.56
CA ARG A 72 -8.55 -19.16 -6.77
C ARG A 72 -7.81 -18.80 -8.08
N GLY A 73 -6.48 -18.68 -8.08
CA GLY A 73 -5.71 -18.38 -9.28
C GLY A 73 -4.37 -17.68 -8.98
N PRO A 74 -3.69 -17.14 -10.01
CA PRO A 74 -2.48 -16.33 -9.82
C PRO A 74 -2.75 -15.20 -8.84
N VAL A 75 -1.89 -15.06 -7.83
CA VAL A 75 -2.11 -14.14 -6.71
C VAL A 75 -1.50 -12.79 -7.04
N CYS A 76 -2.29 -11.92 -7.65
CA CYS A 76 -1.93 -10.52 -7.79
C CYS A 76 -2.00 -9.84 -6.42
N SER A 77 -0.85 -9.36 -5.95
CA SER A 77 -0.73 -8.51 -4.78
C SER A 77 -0.97 -7.07 -5.20
N ARG A 78 -1.83 -6.38 -4.47
CA ARG A 78 -2.07 -4.96 -4.69
C ARG A 78 -1.04 -4.15 -3.92
N VAL A 79 -0.55 -3.08 -4.53
CA VAL A 79 0.39 -2.14 -3.92
C VAL A 79 -0.30 -0.80 -3.69
N TRP A 80 -0.10 -0.25 -2.50
CA TRP A 80 -0.51 1.07 -2.08
C TRP A 80 0.70 1.91 -1.74
N VAL A 81 0.59 3.21 -1.98
CA VAL A 81 1.65 4.19 -1.74
C VAL A 81 1.10 5.43 -1.06
N ASP A 82 1.99 6.25 -0.50
CA ASP A 82 1.64 7.58 -0.01
C ASP A 82 1.08 8.47 -1.15
N ALA A 83 -0.15 8.95 -0.98
CA ALA A 83 -0.80 9.83 -1.95
C ALA A 83 -0.04 11.15 -2.15
N MET A 84 0.68 11.64 -1.13
CA MET A 84 1.50 12.85 -1.25
C MET A 84 2.74 12.63 -2.11
N GLN A 85 3.17 11.38 -2.25
CA GLN A 85 4.37 10.98 -3.00
C GLN A 85 4.02 10.16 -4.25
N TYR A 86 2.76 10.20 -4.69
CA TYR A 86 2.28 9.38 -5.81
C TYR A 86 3.08 9.59 -7.08
N GLY A 87 3.48 10.83 -7.41
CA GLY A 87 4.29 11.11 -8.59
C GLY A 87 5.68 10.44 -8.54
N LEU A 88 6.32 10.43 -7.37
CA LEU A 88 7.59 9.72 -7.18
C LEU A 88 7.38 8.20 -7.25
N ALA A 89 6.32 7.69 -6.63
CA ALA A 89 5.96 6.28 -6.72
C ALA A 89 5.73 5.83 -8.17
N GLU A 90 5.07 6.66 -8.98
CA GLU A 90 4.81 6.41 -10.40
C GLU A 90 6.12 6.41 -11.20
N ASP A 91 7.04 7.34 -10.94
CA ASP A 91 8.36 7.34 -11.57
C ASP A 91 9.16 6.07 -11.24
N VAL A 92 9.13 5.62 -9.98
CA VAL A 92 9.76 4.35 -9.57
C VAL A 92 9.10 3.17 -10.28
N LEU A 93 7.76 3.16 -10.38
CA LEU A 93 7.03 2.11 -11.08
C LEU A 93 7.39 2.04 -12.57
N ILE A 94 7.45 3.19 -13.25
CA ILE A 94 7.83 3.26 -14.66
C ILE A 94 9.25 2.72 -14.87
N ARG A 95 10.19 3.09 -14.00
CA ARG A 95 11.58 2.59 -14.07
C ARG A 95 11.64 1.09 -13.82
N PHE A 96 10.91 0.60 -12.83
CA PHE A 96 10.80 -0.82 -12.52
C PHE A 96 10.28 -1.61 -13.72
N MET A 97 9.17 -1.16 -14.33
CA MET A 97 8.56 -1.83 -15.49
C MET A 97 9.44 -1.81 -16.75
N ARG A 98 10.33 -0.80 -16.88
CA ARG A 98 11.30 -0.73 -18.00
C ARG A 98 12.53 -1.61 -17.81
N ALA A 99 12.86 -1.95 -16.56
CA ALA A 99 14.03 -2.77 -16.24
C ALA A 99 13.72 -4.28 -16.26
N ARG A 100 12.45 -4.64 -16.38
CA ARG A 100 11.92 -5.99 -16.51
C ARG A 100 11.99 -6.48 -17.96
#